data_AF-A0A832M6N4-F1
#
_entry.id   AF-A0A832M6N4-F1
#
_cell.length_a   1.000
_cell.length_b   1.000
_cell.length_c   1.000
_cell.angle_alpha   90.00
_cell.angle_beta   90.00
_cell.angle_gamma   90.00
#
_symmetry.space_group_name_H-M   'P 1'
#
loop_
_entity.id
_entity.type
_entity.pdbx_description
1 polymer ?
#
loop_
_entity_poly.entity_id
_entity_poly.type
_entity_poly.pdbx_seq_one_letter_code
_entity_poly.pdbx_strand_id
1 'polypeptide(L)'
;MKLDAAPLALSPQYQQLAARLDPARDGHVYASVAQLKDRYVDFIAGVMPAGGPDFRAMMEKAMGQIEAMNAVAWDLRIDGAEVRERAVLHFPAEARAALGKTYLPQNWKALRFTRKPSTVAFMAQNFDLEAYYDQQVAVMQEVIKAAPEDTRPANPYEMIEGQAKAMGLDLRENVLRALGPDLAFVLDWPEGQPLPELLVLVGVRDAEKFKPAWAVLESTLRTMAVGFGHATDFDAGGLKGVSVHPSQLPVISPTVASGGGYLLLGLSGAGAQRLAAETADTLKPEAMAGGAEPPASSFAGGYADAGALVARGYAAGRPFLAKLLAEAEDERMKAWQGKLPERLEIAPLLGQWSSISYLEGDVLVGDMRSPLGSMIVPASVGVLAGLAVPAMSGAQNKAEAARETSDARQLGVLLFARANDAGGAYPQSLEVLVEQGEVERKLVFDEKSGEPRWLYYGAGLATVSPPQTLLLESVRAFPLKGGQGKVVYDLGNNAKLIPVAEAEALRPAPTAAPAEPPAAPVPAEEIPDAQ
;
A
#
# COMPACT_ATOMS: atom_id res chain seq x y z
N MET A 1 13.14 -12.57 27.79
CA MET A 1 11.69 -12.83 27.92
C MET A 1 11.54 -14.17 28.64
N LYS A 2 11.08 -14.20 29.90
CA LYS A 2 10.80 -15.46 30.61
C LYS A 2 9.33 -15.83 30.32
N LEU A 3 9.11 -16.91 29.59
CA LEU A 3 7.81 -17.56 29.55
C LEU A 3 7.68 -18.33 30.86
N ASP A 4 6.71 -17.97 31.70
CA ASP A 4 6.35 -18.80 32.84
C ASP A 4 5.77 -20.10 32.29
N ALA A 5 6.61 -21.12 32.26
CA ALA A 5 6.25 -22.47 31.87
C ALA A 5 5.42 -23.11 33.00
N ALA A 6 4.20 -22.62 33.23
CA ALA A 6 3.16 -23.54 33.67
C ALA A 6 3.14 -24.68 32.64
N PRO A 7 3.10 -25.97 33.02
CA PRO A 7 3.35 -27.06 32.09
C PRO A 7 2.25 -27.09 31.02
N LEU A 8 2.53 -26.42 29.89
CA LEU A 8 1.74 -26.40 28.66
C LEU A 8 1.44 -27.83 28.17
N ALA A 9 2.29 -28.80 28.57
CA ALA A 9 2.16 -30.23 28.35
C ALA A 9 0.86 -30.87 28.88
N LEU A 10 0.01 -30.15 29.63
CA LEU A 10 -1.18 -30.72 30.28
C LEU A 10 -2.53 -30.11 29.87
N SER A 11 -2.59 -29.11 29.00
CA SER A 11 -3.90 -28.60 28.56
C SER A 11 -4.56 -29.58 27.57
N PRO A 12 -5.89 -29.79 27.63
CA PRO A 12 -6.60 -30.60 26.64
C PRO A 12 -6.37 -30.12 25.20
N GLN A 13 -6.25 -28.80 25.00
CA GLN A 13 -5.98 -28.20 23.70
C GLN A 13 -4.58 -28.55 23.18
N TYR A 14 -3.58 -28.56 24.07
CA TYR A 14 -2.24 -29.04 23.72
C TYR A 14 -2.28 -30.50 23.29
N GLN A 15 -2.97 -31.37 24.03
CA GLN A 15 -3.08 -32.79 23.67
C GLN A 15 -3.76 -33.01 22.32
N GLN A 16 -4.83 -32.26 22.03
CA GLN A 16 -5.52 -32.29 20.74
C GLN A 16 -4.61 -31.87 19.58
N LEU A 17 -3.86 -30.78 19.76
CA LEU A 17 -2.94 -30.29 18.73
C LEU A 17 -1.72 -31.20 18.59
N ALA A 18 -1.15 -31.67 19.69
CA ALA A 18 0.03 -32.55 19.71
C ALA A 18 -0.21 -33.87 18.97
N ALA A 19 -1.44 -34.38 18.98
CA ALA A 19 -1.84 -35.56 18.21
C ALA A 19 -1.82 -35.35 16.68
N ARG A 20 -1.76 -34.09 16.21
CA ARG A 20 -1.74 -33.71 14.78
C ARG A 20 -0.37 -33.25 14.28
N LEU A 21 0.65 -33.31 15.14
CA LEU A 21 2.02 -32.94 14.82
C LEU A 21 2.82 -34.18 14.40
N ASP A 22 3.94 -33.98 13.70
CA ASP A 22 4.84 -35.08 13.36
C ASP A 22 5.40 -35.71 14.66
N PRO A 23 5.23 -37.03 14.89
CA PRO A 23 5.85 -37.71 16.02
C PRO A 23 7.38 -37.75 15.93
N ALA A 24 7.96 -37.62 14.74
CA ALA A 24 9.40 -37.62 14.47
C ALA A 24 10.02 -36.20 14.41
N ARG A 25 9.41 -35.23 15.10
CA ARG A 25 9.86 -33.83 15.16
C ARG A 25 11.14 -33.65 15.99
N ASP A 26 11.98 -32.71 15.56
CA ASP A 26 13.21 -32.31 16.27
C ASP A 26 12.97 -31.15 17.24
N GLY A 27 11.99 -30.29 16.92
CA GLY A 27 11.60 -29.14 17.71
C GLY A 27 10.09 -28.96 17.77
N HIS A 28 9.61 -28.37 18.87
CA HIS A 28 8.20 -28.06 19.04
C HIS A 28 7.99 -26.80 19.87
N VAL A 29 7.12 -25.92 19.36
CA VAL A 29 6.63 -24.75 20.07
C VAL A 29 5.11 -24.83 20.14
N TYR A 30 4.56 -24.52 21.30
CA TYR A 30 3.13 -24.37 21.49
C TYR A 30 2.86 -23.04 22.19
N ALA A 31 1.83 -22.34 21.74
CA ALA A 31 1.32 -21.16 22.40
C ALA A 31 -0.21 -21.15 22.40
N SER A 32 -0.79 -20.86 23.57
CA SER A 32 -2.22 -20.51 23.64
C SER A 32 -2.37 -19.04 23.26
N VAL A 33 -3.33 -18.75 22.38
CA VAL A 33 -3.56 -17.37 21.93
C VAL A 33 -4.07 -16.49 23.07
N ALA A 34 -4.89 -17.05 23.97
CA ALA A 34 -5.33 -16.37 25.19
C ALA A 34 -4.14 -15.89 26.04
N GLN A 35 -3.05 -16.66 26.12
CA GLN A 35 -1.84 -16.27 26.85
C GLN A 35 -1.00 -15.21 26.12
N LEU A 36 -1.10 -15.15 24.80
CA LEU A 36 -0.38 -14.18 23.98
C LEU A 36 -1.15 -12.87 23.82
N LYS A 37 -2.48 -12.87 23.94
CA LYS A 37 -3.35 -11.71 23.70
C LYS A 37 -2.90 -10.49 24.49
N ASP A 38 -2.87 -10.59 25.82
CA ASP A 38 -2.56 -9.43 26.67
C ASP A 38 -1.16 -8.89 26.37
N ARG A 39 -0.18 -9.78 26.16
CA ARG A 39 1.19 -9.40 25.80
C ARG A 39 1.28 -8.74 24.43
N TYR A 40 0.49 -9.21 23.47
CA TYR A 40 0.45 -8.62 22.13
C TYR A 40 -0.23 -7.24 22.17
N VAL A 41 -1.34 -7.11 22.89
CA VAL A 41 -2.01 -5.83 23.12
C VAL A 41 -1.06 -4.85 23.81
N ASP A 42 -0.38 -5.28 24.88
CA ASP A 42 0.60 -4.45 25.60
C ASP A 42 1.79 -4.07 24.70
N PHE A 43 2.31 -5.01 23.90
CA PHE A 43 3.38 -4.72 22.94
C PHE A 43 2.93 -3.65 21.94
N ILE A 44 1.79 -3.87 21.27
CA ILE A 44 1.25 -2.97 20.25
C ILE A 44 0.94 -1.58 20.85
N ALA A 45 0.35 -1.53 22.04
CA ALA A 45 0.13 -0.28 22.77
C ALA A 45 1.46 0.43 23.12
N GLY A 46 2.51 -0.33 23.43
CA GLY A 46 3.85 0.20 23.70
C GLY A 46 4.58 0.76 22.48
N VAL A 47 4.39 0.15 21.29
CA VAL A 47 4.99 0.66 20.03
C VAL A 47 4.17 1.79 19.40
N MET A 48 2.89 1.91 19.75
CA MET A 48 2.00 2.99 19.29
C MET A 48 1.49 3.84 20.47
N PRO A 49 2.39 4.56 21.17
CA PRO A 49 2.05 5.31 22.38
C PRO A 49 1.06 6.47 22.14
N ALA A 50 0.82 6.86 20.88
CA ALA A 50 -0.16 7.88 20.52
C ALA A 50 -1.63 7.43 20.65
N GLY A 51 -1.90 6.14 20.86
CA GLY A 51 -3.26 5.59 20.83
C GLY A 51 -4.08 5.79 22.12
N GLY A 52 -3.46 6.11 23.25
CA GLY A 52 -4.15 6.25 24.53
C GLY A 52 -4.92 4.98 24.98
N PRO A 53 -5.75 5.08 26.05
CA PRO A 53 -6.58 3.98 26.55
C PRO A 53 -7.59 3.45 25.52
N ASP A 54 -8.07 4.31 24.62
CA ASP A 54 -9.06 3.95 23.59
C ASP A 54 -8.49 2.97 22.56
N PHE A 55 -7.21 3.10 22.23
CA PHE A 55 -6.52 2.17 21.36
C PHE A 55 -6.36 0.78 21.98
N ARG A 56 -6.19 0.68 23.30
CA ARG A 56 -6.16 -0.63 23.97
C ARG A 56 -7.51 -1.34 23.86
N ALA A 57 -8.61 -0.65 24.14
CA ALA A 57 -9.96 -1.21 24.02
C ALA A 57 -10.29 -1.62 22.57
N MET A 58 -9.87 -0.80 21.60
CA MET A 58 -9.94 -1.12 20.17
C MET A 58 -9.17 -2.40 19.84
N MET A 59 -7.93 -2.52 20.31
CA MET A 59 -7.10 -3.70 20.10
C MET A 59 -7.67 -4.92 20.79
N GLU A 60 -8.19 -4.82 22.01
CA GLU A 60 -8.83 -5.94 22.71
C GLU A 60 -10.02 -6.49 21.94
N LYS A 61 -10.83 -5.61 21.32
CA LYS A 61 -11.97 -5.99 20.48
C LYS A 61 -11.53 -6.60 19.14
N ALA A 62 -10.52 -6.02 18.47
CA ALA A 62 -9.93 -6.58 17.26
C ALA A 62 -9.29 -7.95 17.51
N MET A 63 -8.64 -8.12 18.66
CA MET A 63 -8.04 -9.37 19.11
C MET A 63 -9.08 -10.43 19.47
N GLY A 64 -10.36 -10.08 19.67
CA GLY A 64 -11.44 -11.06 19.88
C GLY A 64 -11.59 -12.05 18.71
N GLN A 65 -11.25 -11.64 17.49
CA GLN A 65 -11.18 -12.57 16.34
C GLN A 65 -9.97 -13.50 16.41
N ILE A 66 -8.87 -13.02 16.98
CA ILE A 66 -7.67 -13.82 17.24
C ILE A 66 -7.92 -14.77 18.41
N GLU A 67 -8.70 -14.40 19.44
CA GLU A 67 -9.14 -15.33 20.50
C GLU A 67 -9.95 -16.51 19.98
N ALA A 68 -10.66 -16.31 18.87
CA ALA A 68 -11.36 -17.40 18.18
C ALA A 68 -10.37 -18.45 17.61
N MET A 69 -9.11 -18.08 17.44
CA MET A 69 -7.99 -18.98 17.24
C MET A 69 -7.50 -19.42 18.63
N ASN A 70 -7.82 -20.63 19.06
CA ASN A 70 -7.60 -21.00 20.47
C ASN A 70 -6.11 -21.16 20.81
N ALA A 71 -5.37 -21.84 19.94
CA ALA A 71 -3.99 -22.23 20.16
C ALA A 71 -3.25 -22.45 18.84
N VAL A 72 -1.95 -22.21 18.86
CA VAL A 72 -1.03 -22.52 17.77
C VAL A 72 0.02 -23.51 18.25
N ALA A 73 0.23 -24.54 17.44
CA ALA A 73 1.33 -25.48 17.58
C ALA A 73 2.22 -25.37 16.34
N TRP A 74 3.53 -25.46 16.53
CA TRP A 74 4.51 -25.42 15.47
C TRP A 74 5.50 -26.55 15.72
N ASP A 75 5.67 -27.45 14.76
CA ASP A 75 6.76 -28.41 14.75
C ASP A 75 7.85 -28.01 13.76
N LEU A 76 9.06 -28.46 14.07
CA LEU A 76 10.22 -28.32 13.21
C LEU A 76 10.90 -29.68 13.12
N ARG A 77 11.31 -30.02 11.91
CA ARG A 77 12.08 -31.22 11.60
C ARG A 77 13.19 -30.88 10.61
N ILE A 78 14.37 -31.45 10.82
CA ILE A 78 15.53 -31.29 9.95
C ILE A 78 15.72 -32.61 9.21
N ASP A 79 15.47 -32.60 7.90
CA ASP A 79 15.63 -33.76 7.02
C ASP A 79 16.75 -33.49 6.01
N GLY A 80 17.97 -33.90 6.38
CA GLY A 80 19.17 -33.62 5.58
C GLY A 80 19.49 -32.13 5.53
N ALA A 81 19.43 -31.53 4.34
CA ALA A 81 19.69 -30.11 4.12
C ALA A 81 18.40 -29.25 4.13
N GLU A 82 17.26 -29.85 4.43
CA GLU A 82 15.95 -29.19 4.43
C GLU A 82 15.38 -29.11 5.85
N VAL A 83 14.88 -27.94 6.21
CA VAL A 83 14.03 -27.73 7.38
C VAL A 83 12.58 -27.84 6.93
N ARG A 84 11.84 -28.72 7.59
CA ARG A 84 10.39 -28.89 7.44
C ARG A 84 9.69 -28.36 8.68
N GLU A 85 8.64 -27.60 8.44
CA GLU A 85 7.87 -26.96 9.50
C GLU A 85 6.40 -27.17 9.24
N ARG A 86 5.66 -27.60 10.26
CA ARG A 86 4.20 -27.66 10.24
C ARG A 86 3.66 -26.78 11.35
N ALA A 87 2.95 -25.73 10.96
CA ALA A 87 2.17 -24.90 11.86
C ALA A 87 0.72 -25.40 11.84
N VAL A 88 0.18 -25.72 13.02
CA VAL A 88 -1.21 -26.11 13.21
C VAL A 88 -1.88 -25.09 14.11
N LEU A 89 -2.82 -24.34 13.55
CA LEU A 89 -3.63 -23.37 14.28
C LEU A 89 -5.00 -23.99 14.56
N HIS A 90 -5.36 -24.14 15.84
CA HIS A 90 -6.70 -24.56 16.22
C HIS A 90 -7.69 -23.45 15.91
N PHE A 91 -8.55 -23.70 14.92
CA PHE A 91 -9.51 -22.73 14.44
C PHE A 91 -10.87 -23.40 14.18
N PRO A 92 -11.70 -23.54 15.23
CA PRO A 92 -12.97 -24.24 15.16
C PRO A 92 -13.88 -23.77 14.01
N ALA A 93 -14.69 -24.67 13.45
CA ALA A 93 -15.61 -24.33 12.36
C ALA A 93 -16.55 -23.17 12.70
N GLU A 94 -17.01 -23.09 13.94
CA GLU A 94 -17.88 -22.02 14.44
C GLU A 94 -17.15 -20.66 14.46
N ALA A 95 -15.92 -20.64 14.98
CA ALA A 95 -15.02 -19.48 14.96
C ALA A 95 -14.65 -19.07 13.52
N ARG A 96 -14.58 -20.05 12.61
CA ARG A 96 -14.41 -19.85 11.17
C ARG A 96 -15.68 -19.38 10.47
N ALA A 97 -16.87 -19.33 11.06
CA ALA A 97 -18.06 -18.94 10.27
C ALA A 97 -17.94 -17.52 9.65
N ALA A 98 -17.12 -16.64 10.25
CA ALA A 98 -16.73 -15.36 9.68
C ALA A 98 -15.53 -15.45 8.71
N LEU A 99 -14.42 -16.11 9.10
CA LEU A 99 -13.16 -16.19 8.33
C LEU A 99 -13.09 -17.37 7.33
N GLY A 100 -13.66 -18.52 7.66
CA GLY A 100 -13.80 -19.69 6.79
C GLY A 100 -14.81 -19.55 5.65
N LYS A 101 -15.60 -18.47 5.61
CA LYS A 101 -16.31 -18.06 4.38
C LYS A 101 -15.41 -17.29 3.43
N THR A 102 -14.32 -16.72 3.92
CA THR A 102 -13.39 -15.97 3.08
C THR A 102 -12.46 -16.93 2.37
N TYR A 103 -11.86 -17.93 3.02
CA TYR A 103 -10.94 -18.85 2.32
C TYR A 103 -11.66 -19.88 1.45
N LEU A 104 -11.28 -19.95 0.17
CA LEU A 104 -11.81 -20.92 -0.80
C LEU A 104 -10.70 -21.86 -1.28
N PRO A 105 -11.02 -23.09 -1.70
CA PRO A 105 -10.04 -23.99 -2.30
C PRO A 105 -9.32 -23.35 -3.50
N GLN A 106 -8.02 -23.61 -3.60
CA GLN A 106 -7.16 -23.23 -4.71
C GLN A 106 -7.56 -23.96 -5.99
N ASN A 107 -7.62 -23.23 -7.09
CA ASN A 107 -7.79 -23.82 -8.42
C ASN A 107 -6.50 -23.83 -9.25
N TRP A 108 -5.43 -23.22 -8.73
CA TRP A 108 -4.08 -23.18 -9.31
C TRP A 108 -4.00 -22.69 -10.78
N LYS A 109 -5.04 -22.06 -11.32
CA LYS A 109 -5.09 -21.58 -12.71
C LYS A 109 -4.04 -20.53 -13.01
N ALA A 110 -3.65 -19.75 -12.00
CA ALA A 110 -2.63 -18.71 -12.13
C ALA A 110 -1.22 -19.26 -12.42
N LEU A 111 -0.97 -20.56 -12.22
CA LEU A 111 0.31 -21.20 -12.55
C LEU A 111 0.67 -21.09 -14.04
N ARG A 112 -0.33 -20.92 -14.92
CA ARG A 112 -0.09 -20.69 -16.34
C ARG A 112 0.75 -19.44 -16.64
N PHE A 113 0.85 -18.50 -15.69
CA PHE A 113 1.66 -17.29 -15.80
C PHE A 113 3.08 -17.46 -15.23
N THR A 114 3.50 -18.68 -14.94
CA THR A 114 4.85 -18.99 -14.42
C THR A 114 5.70 -19.69 -15.49
N ARG A 115 7.02 -19.55 -15.41
CA ARG A 115 7.97 -20.07 -16.40
C ARG A 115 9.17 -20.66 -15.66
N LYS A 116 9.52 -21.92 -15.90
CA LYS A 116 10.77 -22.48 -15.38
C LYS A 116 11.93 -22.22 -16.36
N PRO A 117 13.15 -21.90 -15.89
CA PRO A 117 13.57 -21.59 -14.51
C PRO A 117 13.54 -20.08 -14.17
N SER A 118 12.80 -19.27 -14.93
CA SER A 118 12.80 -17.81 -14.74
C SER A 118 11.94 -17.34 -13.57
N THR A 119 10.86 -18.05 -13.24
CA THR A 119 10.02 -17.76 -12.08
C THR A 119 10.77 -18.14 -10.80
N VAL A 120 11.17 -17.11 -10.07
CA VAL A 120 11.91 -17.21 -8.80
C VAL A 120 11.00 -17.10 -7.60
N ALA A 121 9.79 -16.56 -7.74
CA ALA A 121 8.78 -16.65 -6.70
C ALA A 121 7.37 -16.73 -7.29
N PHE A 122 6.51 -17.48 -6.63
CA PHE A 122 5.08 -17.59 -6.93
C PHE A 122 4.33 -17.67 -5.61
N MET A 123 3.23 -16.93 -5.48
CA MET A 123 2.33 -17.05 -4.34
C MET A 123 0.90 -16.98 -4.86
N ALA A 124 0.02 -17.84 -4.37
CA ALA A 124 -1.40 -17.79 -4.68
C ALA A 124 -2.23 -17.96 -3.41
N GLN A 125 -3.35 -17.25 -3.36
CA GLN A 125 -4.34 -17.36 -2.31
C GLN A 125 -5.73 -17.21 -2.91
N ASN A 126 -6.67 -18.01 -2.41
CA ASN A 126 -8.05 -18.02 -2.86
C ASN A 126 -8.91 -17.54 -1.71
N PHE A 127 -9.53 -16.38 -1.88
CA PHE A 127 -10.48 -15.89 -0.90
C PHE A 127 -11.64 -15.12 -1.55
N ASP A 128 -12.83 -15.28 -0.99
CA ASP A 128 -14.02 -14.50 -1.33
C ASP A 128 -13.81 -13.05 -0.90
N LEU A 129 -13.50 -12.20 -1.88
CA LEU A 129 -13.20 -10.79 -1.68
C LEU A 129 -14.42 -10.01 -1.13
N GLU A 130 -15.65 -10.37 -1.52
CA GLU A 130 -16.86 -9.73 -1.00
C GLU A 130 -17.08 -10.09 0.47
N ALA A 131 -17.00 -11.38 0.80
CA ALA A 131 -17.12 -11.83 2.19
C ALA A 131 -15.99 -11.25 3.07
N TYR A 132 -14.77 -11.18 2.54
CA TYR A 132 -13.64 -10.56 3.23
C TYR A 132 -13.90 -9.06 3.47
N TYR A 133 -14.37 -8.33 2.46
CA TYR A 133 -14.70 -6.92 2.58
C TYR A 133 -15.78 -6.68 3.64
N ASP A 134 -16.88 -7.44 3.60
CA ASP A 134 -17.96 -7.33 4.59
C ASP A 134 -17.48 -7.59 6.01
N GLN A 135 -16.61 -8.58 6.19
CA GLN A 135 -15.98 -8.84 7.49
C GLN A 135 -15.15 -7.64 7.95
N GLN A 136 -14.31 -7.07 7.08
CA GLN A 136 -13.47 -5.94 7.44
C GLN A 136 -14.29 -4.67 7.76
N VAL A 137 -15.36 -4.43 7.00
CA VAL A 137 -16.33 -3.35 7.29
C VAL A 137 -16.95 -3.57 8.67
N ALA A 138 -17.42 -4.79 8.97
CA ALA A 138 -18.02 -5.08 10.27
C ALA A 138 -17.02 -4.86 11.42
N VAL A 139 -15.78 -5.34 11.29
CA VAL A 139 -14.72 -5.11 12.29
C VAL A 139 -14.47 -3.62 12.50
N MET A 140 -14.32 -2.86 11.41
CA MET A 140 -14.03 -1.43 11.48
C MET A 140 -15.20 -0.64 12.07
N GLN A 141 -16.45 -0.98 11.72
CA GLN A 141 -17.63 -0.37 12.34
C GLN A 141 -17.66 -0.61 13.84
N GLU A 142 -17.32 -1.83 14.28
CA GLU A 142 -17.26 -2.17 15.69
C GLU A 142 -16.13 -1.44 16.43
N VAL A 143 -15.02 -1.16 15.75
CA VAL A 143 -13.93 -0.30 16.24
C VAL A 143 -14.41 1.16 16.38
N ILE A 144 -15.02 1.70 15.34
CA ILE A 144 -15.53 3.08 15.29
C ILE A 144 -16.60 3.33 16.35
N LYS A 145 -17.52 2.38 16.57
CA LYS A 145 -18.54 2.45 17.62
C LYS A 145 -17.95 2.45 19.03
N ALA A 146 -16.81 1.80 19.22
CA ALA A 146 -16.15 1.69 20.52
C ALA A 146 -15.29 2.94 20.85
N ALA A 147 -14.90 3.73 19.85
CA ALA A 147 -14.14 4.96 20.06
C ALA A 147 -15.03 6.07 20.68
N PRO A 148 -14.48 6.89 21.59
CA PRO A 148 -15.13 8.11 22.06
C PRO A 148 -15.60 9.01 20.91
N GLU A 149 -16.67 9.75 21.11
CA GLU A 149 -17.30 10.55 20.05
C GLU A 149 -16.36 11.64 19.49
N ASP A 150 -15.51 12.20 20.34
CA ASP A 150 -14.52 13.24 20.02
C ASP A 150 -13.27 12.71 19.32
N THR A 151 -13.03 11.40 19.36
CA THR A 151 -11.86 10.74 18.72
C THR A 151 -12.24 9.71 17.67
N ARG A 152 -13.52 9.61 17.33
CA ARG A 152 -14.05 8.60 16.40
C ARG A 152 -13.39 8.76 15.02
N PRO A 153 -12.63 7.76 14.54
CA PRO A 153 -12.00 7.85 13.24
C PRO A 153 -13.05 7.80 12.13
N ALA A 154 -12.77 8.49 11.02
CA ALA A 154 -13.58 8.35 9.81
C ALA A 154 -13.56 6.90 9.33
N ASN A 155 -14.69 6.41 8.82
CA ASN A 155 -14.78 5.06 8.29
C ASN A 155 -14.06 4.97 6.93
N PRO A 156 -12.90 4.29 6.83
CA PRO A 156 -12.16 4.21 5.57
C PRO A 156 -12.96 3.50 4.47
N TYR A 157 -13.90 2.62 4.82
CA TYR A 157 -14.71 1.90 3.86
C TYR A 157 -15.79 2.78 3.22
N GLU A 158 -16.40 3.68 3.98
CA GLU A 158 -17.31 4.70 3.44
C GLU A 158 -16.57 5.65 2.49
N MET A 159 -15.32 6.00 2.81
CA MET A 159 -14.48 6.80 1.93
C MET A 159 -14.20 6.06 0.61
N ILE A 160 -13.84 4.77 0.68
CA ILE A 160 -13.58 3.94 -0.51
C ILE A 160 -14.85 3.80 -1.36
N GLU A 161 -16.01 3.50 -0.75
CA GLU A 161 -17.30 3.41 -1.46
C GLU A 161 -17.69 4.76 -2.08
N GLY A 162 -17.47 5.86 -1.35
CA GLY A 162 -17.71 7.21 -1.83
C GLY A 162 -16.82 7.59 -3.02
N GLN A 163 -15.53 7.22 -2.98
CA GLN A 163 -14.60 7.42 -4.09
C GLN A 163 -14.97 6.58 -5.31
N ALA A 164 -15.32 5.30 -5.11
CA ALA A 164 -15.80 4.43 -6.18
C ALA A 164 -17.03 5.05 -6.87
N LYS A 165 -18.02 5.49 -6.06
CA LYS A 165 -19.22 6.15 -6.57
C LYS A 165 -18.91 7.45 -7.32
N ALA A 166 -17.97 8.25 -6.83
CA ALA A 166 -17.53 9.47 -7.51
C ALA A 166 -16.88 9.19 -8.88
N MET A 167 -16.29 8.00 -9.05
CA MET A 167 -15.78 7.51 -10.34
C MET A 167 -16.86 6.81 -11.18
N GLY A 168 -18.12 6.83 -10.77
CA GLY A 168 -19.23 6.17 -11.46
C GLY A 168 -19.25 4.65 -11.29
N LEU A 169 -18.61 4.12 -10.24
CA LEU A 169 -18.54 2.69 -9.95
C LEU A 169 -19.45 2.32 -8.77
N ASP A 170 -20.14 1.20 -8.89
CA ASP A 170 -20.64 0.45 -7.74
C ASP A 170 -19.51 -0.49 -7.29
N LEU A 171 -18.90 -0.19 -6.13
CA LEU A 171 -17.80 -1.01 -5.60
C LEU A 171 -18.21 -2.48 -5.41
N ARG A 172 -19.42 -2.72 -4.92
CA ARG A 172 -19.91 -4.08 -4.63
C ARG A 172 -20.17 -4.84 -5.91
N GLU A 173 -20.87 -4.22 -6.86
CA GLU A 173 -21.21 -4.87 -8.12
C GLU A 173 -20.01 -4.97 -9.07
N ASN A 174 -19.34 -3.85 -9.34
CA ASN A 174 -18.35 -3.74 -10.41
C ASN A 174 -16.95 -4.21 -10.01
N VAL A 175 -16.67 -4.35 -8.70
CA VAL A 175 -15.37 -4.80 -8.20
C VAL A 175 -15.52 -6.06 -7.37
N LEU A 176 -16.15 -6.00 -6.18
CA LEU A 176 -16.13 -7.11 -5.23
C LEU A 176 -16.83 -8.37 -5.78
N ARG A 177 -17.98 -8.22 -6.45
CA ARG A 177 -18.70 -9.34 -7.08
C ARG A 177 -18.15 -9.74 -8.43
N ALA A 178 -17.55 -8.79 -9.15
CA ALA A 178 -17.04 -9.02 -10.49
C ALA A 178 -15.70 -9.77 -10.47
N LEU A 179 -14.86 -9.48 -9.47
CA LEU A 179 -13.62 -10.21 -9.23
C LEU A 179 -13.92 -11.60 -8.65
N GLY A 180 -13.08 -12.55 -9.05
CA GLY A 180 -13.06 -13.91 -8.53
C GLY A 180 -12.12 -14.01 -7.34
N PRO A 181 -12.10 -15.19 -6.68
CA PRO A 181 -11.32 -15.37 -5.46
C PRO A 181 -9.82 -15.55 -5.69
N ASP A 182 -9.40 -15.79 -6.93
CA ASP A 182 -8.03 -16.12 -7.26
C ASP A 182 -7.13 -14.88 -7.19
N LEU A 183 -6.24 -14.81 -6.20
CA LEU A 183 -5.18 -13.82 -6.13
C LEU A 183 -3.83 -14.52 -6.28
N ALA A 184 -2.98 -14.05 -7.18
CA ALA A 184 -1.63 -14.58 -7.31
C ALA A 184 -0.58 -13.49 -7.57
N PHE A 185 0.64 -13.78 -7.12
CA PHE A 185 1.84 -13.00 -7.34
C PHE A 185 2.85 -13.86 -8.06
N VAL A 186 3.44 -13.33 -9.13
CA VAL A 186 4.51 -14.00 -9.87
C VAL A 186 5.71 -13.08 -9.94
N LEU A 187 6.86 -13.54 -9.47
CA LEU A 187 8.15 -12.89 -9.68
C LEU A 187 8.96 -13.70 -10.68
N ASP A 188 9.03 -13.20 -11.91
CA ASP A 188 9.79 -13.81 -13.00
C ASP A 188 11.04 -13.01 -13.27
N TRP A 189 12.21 -13.61 -13.11
CA TRP A 189 13.48 -12.93 -13.28
C TRP A 189 14.40 -13.75 -14.18
N PRO A 190 14.23 -13.76 -15.51
CA PRO A 190 15.11 -14.53 -16.38
C PRO A 190 16.59 -14.19 -16.15
N GLU A 191 17.46 -15.18 -16.34
CA GLU A 191 18.90 -14.97 -16.18
C GLU A 191 19.41 -13.88 -17.12
N GLY A 192 20.29 -13.01 -16.61
CA GLY A 192 20.83 -11.87 -17.37
C GLY A 192 19.92 -10.65 -17.47
N GLN A 193 18.67 -10.71 -17.01
CA GLN A 193 17.80 -9.52 -16.95
C GLN A 193 18.17 -8.63 -15.76
N PRO A 194 18.26 -7.30 -15.94
CA PRO A 194 18.65 -6.38 -14.87
C PRO A 194 17.56 -6.17 -13.83
N LEU A 195 16.29 -6.40 -14.19
CA LEU A 195 15.14 -6.24 -13.32
C LEU A 195 14.22 -7.47 -13.42
N PRO A 196 13.57 -7.86 -12.32
CA PRO A 196 12.52 -8.85 -12.37
C PRO A 196 11.25 -8.27 -12.97
N GLU A 197 10.41 -9.14 -13.52
CA GLU A 197 9.00 -8.87 -13.77
C GLU A 197 8.19 -9.31 -12.55
N LEU A 198 7.40 -8.39 -12.01
CA LEU A 198 6.41 -8.68 -10.97
C LEU A 198 5.01 -8.62 -11.59
N LEU A 199 4.27 -9.71 -11.52
CA LEU A 199 2.84 -9.74 -11.84
C LEU A 199 2.01 -9.89 -10.58
N VAL A 200 0.95 -9.11 -10.50
CA VAL A 200 -0.20 -9.35 -9.63
C VAL A 200 -1.37 -9.76 -10.51
N LEU A 201 -1.98 -10.89 -10.19
CA LEU A 201 -3.06 -11.50 -10.94
C LEU A 201 -4.29 -11.57 -10.03
N VAL A 202 -5.40 -11.04 -10.49
CA VAL A 202 -6.70 -11.12 -9.81
C VAL A 202 -7.68 -11.79 -10.74
N GLY A 203 -8.30 -12.88 -10.29
CA GLY A 203 -9.32 -13.59 -11.06
C GLY A 203 -10.49 -12.65 -11.37
N VAL A 204 -11.04 -12.79 -12.57
CA VAL A 204 -12.26 -12.07 -12.98
C VAL A 204 -13.34 -13.13 -13.18
N ARG A 205 -14.33 -13.12 -12.29
CA ARG A 205 -15.46 -14.06 -12.29
C ARG A 205 -16.55 -13.64 -13.26
N ASP A 206 -16.82 -12.34 -13.34
CA ASP A 206 -17.88 -11.75 -14.16
C ASP A 206 -17.32 -10.55 -14.93
N ALA A 207 -16.88 -10.80 -16.17
CA ALA A 207 -16.23 -9.78 -16.99
C ALA A 207 -17.17 -8.63 -17.39
N GLU A 208 -18.46 -8.92 -17.58
CA GLU A 208 -19.44 -7.88 -17.91
C GLU A 208 -19.65 -6.92 -16.75
N LYS A 209 -19.76 -7.44 -15.51
CA LYS A 209 -19.81 -6.57 -14.32
C LYS A 209 -18.51 -5.84 -14.05
N PHE A 210 -17.36 -6.42 -14.41
CA PHE A 210 -16.05 -5.79 -14.20
C PHE A 210 -15.75 -4.66 -15.20
N LYS A 211 -16.44 -4.65 -16.35
CA LYS A 211 -16.19 -3.71 -17.45
C LYS A 211 -16.17 -2.22 -17.05
N PRO A 212 -17.06 -1.71 -16.17
CA PRO A 212 -16.98 -0.32 -15.72
C PRO A 212 -15.69 -0.03 -14.93
N ALA A 213 -15.32 -0.91 -14.00
CA ALA A 213 -14.10 -0.78 -13.21
C ALA A 213 -12.84 -0.85 -14.11
N TRP A 214 -12.85 -1.74 -15.10
CA TRP A 214 -11.82 -1.80 -16.13
C TRP A 214 -11.68 -0.49 -16.90
N ALA A 215 -12.78 0.10 -17.35
CA ALA A 215 -12.76 1.37 -18.10
C ALA A 215 -12.17 2.52 -17.27
N VAL A 216 -12.49 2.58 -15.97
CA VAL A 216 -11.91 3.56 -15.05
C VAL A 216 -10.41 3.34 -14.86
N LEU A 217 -9.96 2.10 -14.65
CA LEU A 217 -8.54 1.76 -14.54
C LEU A 217 -7.77 2.15 -15.82
N GLU A 218 -8.29 1.77 -16.98
CA GLU A 218 -7.69 2.06 -18.28
C GLU A 218 -7.58 3.57 -18.52
N SER A 219 -8.68 4.29 -18.31
CA SER A 219 -8.70 5.75 -18.44
C SER A 219 -7.71 6.41 -17.50
N THR A 220 -7.66 5.97 -16.23
CA THR A 220 -6.73 6.52 -15.23
C THR A 220 -5.28 6.37 -15.66
N LEU A 221 -4.89 5.19 -16.16
CA LEU A 221 -3.52 4.95 -16.63
C LEU A 221 -3.16 5.78 -17.86
N ARG A 222 -4.09 5.91 -18.82
CA ARG A 222 -3.88 6.76 -20.00
C ARG A 222 -3.76 8.24 -19.61
N THR A 223 -4.58 8.71 -18.66
CA THR A 223 -4.46 10.06 -18.11
C THR A 223 -3.14 10.25 -17.37
N MET A 224 -2.71 9.28 -16.55
CA MET A 224 -1.40 9.33 -15.88
C MET A 224 -0.23 9.39 -16.86
N ALA A 225 -0.36 8.78 -18.05
CA ALA A 225 0.65 8.86 -19.08
C ALA A 225 0.81 10.30 -19.62
N VAL A 226 -0.23 11.12 -19.59
CA VAL A 226 -0.16 12.54 -19.97
C VAL A 226 0.77 13.29 -19.01
N GLY A 227 1.94 13.66 -19.51
CA GLY A 227 2.96 14.39 -18.73
C GLY A 227 3.99 13.50 -18.03
N PHE A 228 3.75 12.19 -17.88
CA PHE A 228 4.72 11.24 -17.34
C PHE A 228 5.46 10.43 -18.43
N GLY A 229 4.84 10.28 -19.61
CA GLY A 229 5.39 9.53 -20.73
C GLY A 229 4.38 9.34 -21.86
N HIS A 230 4.21 8.10 -22.31
CA HIS A 230 3.16 7.73 -23.28
C HIS A 230 2.55 6.37 -22.94
N ALA A 231 1.31 6.14 -23.35
CA ALA A 231 0.63 4.86 -23.18
C ALA A 231 0.62 4.10 -24.52
N THR A 232 0.82 2.79 -24.47
CA THR A 232 0.65 1.89 -25.63
C THR A 232 -0.40 0.84 -25.30
N ASP A 233 -1.10 0.37 -26.32
CA ASP A 233 -1.99 -0.77 -26.16
C ASP A 233 -1.18 -2.05 -25.91
N PHE A 234 -1.71 -2.91 -25.07
CA PHE A 234 -1.17 -4.23 -24.74
C PHE A 234 -2.13 -5.29 -25.28
N ASP A 235 -1.61 -6.26 -26.04
CA ASP A 235 -2.37 -7.41 -26.52
C ASP A 235 -1.46 -8.66 -26.53
N ALA A 236 -1.71 -9.60 -25.61
CA ALA A 236 -0.92 -10.82 -25.47
C ALA A 236 -1.67 -11.93 -24.74
N GLY A 237 -1.62 -13.16 -25.24
CA GLY A 237 -2.20 -14.32 -24.54
C GLY A 237 -3.71 -14.20 -24.26
N GLY A 238 -4.45 -13.49 -25.12
CA GLY A 238 -5.87 -13.21 -24.91
C GLY A 238 -6.16 -12.14 -23.84
N LEU A 239 -5.13 -11.49 -23.31
CA LEU A 239 -5.23 -10.31 -22.44
C LEU A 239 -5.11 -9.04 -23.28
N LYS A 240 -5.93 -8.04 -22.96
CA LYS A 240 -5.88 -6.72 -23.59
C LYS A 240 -5.78 -5.63 -22.54
N GLY A 241 -5.03 -4.58 -22.82
CA GLY A 241 -5.00 -3.41 -21.96
C GLY A 241 -3.98 -2.36 -22.35
N VAL A 242 -3.28 -1.82 -21.36
CA VAL A 242 -2.43 -0.64 -21.52
C VAL A 242 -1.11 -0.80 -20.78
N SER A 243 -0.02 -0.42 -21.43
CA SER A 243 1.28 -0.21 -20.81
C SER A 243 1.62 1.27 -20.83
N VAL A 244 2.01 1.82 -19.68
CA VAL A 244 2.49 3.20 -19.57
C VAL A 244 4.00 3.19 -19.63
N HIS A 245 4.63 3.99 -20.50
CA HIS A 245 6.07 4.08 -20.70
C HIS A 245 6.58 5.44 -20.21
N PRO A 246 7.09 5.51 -18.97
CA PRO A 246 7.60 6.74 -18.39
C PRO A 246 8.85 7.24 -19.13
N SER A 247 8.92 8.54 -19.42
CA SER A 247 10.09 9.10 -20.10
C SER A 247 11.37 9.06 -19.25
N GLN A 248 11.23 9.11 -17.92
CA GLN A 248 12.37 9.12 -16.99
C GLN A 248 12.88 7.72 -16.61
N LEU A 249 12.05 6.69 -16.79
CA LEU A 249 12.35 5.31 -16.37
C LEU A 249 11.86 4.31 -17.44
N PRO A 250 12.50 4.28 -18.62
CA PRO A 250 12.03 3.46 -19.76
C PRO A 250 12.10 1.94 -19.50
N VAL A 251 12.82 1.53 -18.46
CA VAL A 251 12.95 0.12 -18.06
C VAL A 251 11.74 -0.42 -17.31
N ILE A 252 10.88 0.45 -16.78
CA ILE A 252 9.63 0.07 -16.10
C ILE A 252 8.48 0.57 -16.98
N SER A 253 7.56 -0.32 -17.34
CA SER A 253 6.38 0.05 -18.12
C SER A 253 5.12 -0.53 -17.46
N PRO A 254 4.59 0.13 -16.41
CA PRO A 254 3.48 -0.42 -15.64
C PRO A 254 2.35 -0.79 -16.57
N THR A 255 1.92 -2.04 -16.49
CA THR A 255 1.01 -2.64 -17.44
C THR A 255 -0.20 -3.16 -16.73
N VAL A 256 -1.38 -2.83 -17.24
CA VAL A 256 -2.63 -3.37 -16.74
C VAL A 256 -3.37 -3.98 -17.91
N ALA A 257 -3.80 -5.23 -17.77
CA ALA A 257 -4.46 -5.99 -18.83
C ALA A 257 -5.59 -6.85 -18.25
N SER A 258 -6.64 -7.08 -19.04
CA SER A 258 -7.76 -7.94 -18.66
C SER A 258 -8.10 -8.90 -19.79
N GLY A 259 -8.48 -10.12 -19.45
CA GLY A 259 -8.85 -11.17 -20.40
C GLY A 259 -8.57 -12.57 -19.86
N GLY A 260 -9.06 -13.59 -20.56
CA GLY A 260 -8.80 -14.99 -20.18
C GLY A 260 -9.14 -15.35 -18.73
N GLY A 261 -10.07 -14.62 -18.09
CA GLY A 261 -10.47 -14.80 -16.69
C GLY A 261 -9.61 -14.10 -15.64
N TYR A 262 -8.72 -13.16 -16.02
CA TYR A 262 -7.87 -12.43 -15.07
C TYR A 262 -7.76 -10.93 -15.41
N LEU A 263 -7.58 -10.15 -14.35
CA LEU A 263 -6.94 -8.84 -14.34
C LEU A 263 -5.45 -9.07 -14.01
N LEU A 264 -4.57 -8.54 -14.84
CA LEU A 264 -3.12 -8.57 -14.69
C LEU A 264 -2.63 -7.15 -14.41
N LEU A 265 -1.78 -7.01 -13.39
CA LEU A 265 -0.98 -5.82 -13.12
C LEU A 265 0.50 -6.24 -13.20
N GLY A 266 1.23 -5.71 -14.18
CA GLY A 266 2.64 -6.03 -14.44
C GLY A 266 3.54 -4.81 -14.27
N LEU A 267 4.81 -5.06 -13.96
CA LEU A 267 5.83 -4.02 -13.86
C LEU A 267 6.29 -3.54 -15.24
N SER A 268 6.31 -4.43 -16.24
CA SER A 268 6.66 -4.11 -17.62
C SER A 268 5.74 -4.77 -18.63
N GLY A 269 5.46 -4.08 -19.74
CA GLY A 269 4.67 -4.64 -20.84
C GLY A 269 5.33 -5.86 -21.48
N ALA A 270 6.65 -5.81 -21.66
CA ALA A 270 7.42 -6.92 -22.24
C ALA A 270 7.42 -8.16 -21.33
N GLY A 271 7.56 -7.98 -20.02
CA GLY A 271 7.50 -9.07 -19.04
C GLY A 271 6.09 -9.66 -18.96
N ALA A 272 5.06 -8.82 -18.87
CA ALA A 272 3.66 -9.26 -18.90
C ALA A 272 3.32 -10.03 -20.18
N GLN A 273 3.77 -9.56 -21.35
CA GLN A 273 3.55 -10.23 -22.63
C GLN A 273 4.20 -11.62 -22.65
N ARG A 274 5.44 -11.74 -22.18
CA ARG A 274 6.15 -13.02 -22.08
C ARG A 274 5.41 -14.02 -21.18
N LEU A 275 4.89 -13.56 -20.05
CA LEU A 275 4.19 -14.41 -19.07
C LEU A 275 2.74 -14.72 -19.45
N ALA A 276 2.14 -13.92 -20.32
CA ALA A 276 0.82 -14.19 -20.90
C ALA A 276 0.86 -15.22 -22.04
N ALA A 277 1.98 -15.33 -22.76
CA ALA A 277 2.11 -16.25 -23.89
C ALA A 277 2.09 -17.73 -23.45
N GLU A 278 1.23 -18.59 -24.02
CA GLU A 278 1.11 -20.00 -23.61
C GLU A 278 2.46 -20.76 -23.67
N THR A 279 2.71 -21.61 -22.66
CA THR A 279 3.86 -22.51 -22.62
C THR A 279 3.54 -23.80 -21.87
N ALA A 280 4.30 -24.87 -22.14
CA ALA A 280 4.26 -26.11 -21.38
C ALA A 280 5.06 -26.04 -20.06
N ASP A 281 6.07 -25.18 -19.96
CA ASP A 281 7.06 -25.17 -18.86
C ASP A 281 6.64 -24.26 -17.69
N THR A 282 5.50 -24.58 -17.09
CA THR A 282 4.95 -23.86 -15.93
C THR A 282 5.27 -24.57 -14.61
N LEU A 283 5.19 -23.84 -13.50
CA LEU A 283 5.14 -24.45 -12.17
C LEU A 283 3.89 -25.33 -12.06
N LYS A 284 3.99 -26.40 -11.28
CA LYS A 284 2.88 -27.29 -10.98
C LYS A 284 2.48 -27.14 -9.51
N PRO A 285 1.24 -27.48 -9.13
CA PRO A 285 0.77 -27.35 -7.74
C PRO A 285 1.70 -28.00 -6.71
N GLU A 286 2.34 -29.12 -7.07
CA GLU A 286 3.25 -29.87 -6.22
C GLU A 286 4.49 -29.06 -5.83
N ALA A 287 4.89 -28.05 -6.61
CA ALA A 287 6.01 -27.17 -6.24
C ALA A 287 5.75 -26.40 -4.94
N MET A 288 4.47 -26.12 -4.61
CA MET A 288 4.09 -25.43 -3.38
C MET A 288 3.98 -26.39 -2.18
N ALA A 289 3.83 -27.69 -2.43
CA ALA A 289 3.73 -28.74 -1.42
C ALA A 289 5.02 -29.59 -1.33
N GLY A 290 6.17 -29.05 -1.74
CA GLY A 290 7.45 -29.74 -1.65
C GLY A 290 7.53 -31.04 -2.48
N GLY A 291 6.86 -31.07 -3.62
CA GLY A 291 6.79 -32.23 -4.52
C GLY A 291 5.64 -33.20 -4.24
N ALA A 292 4.86 -33.00 -3.17
CA ALA A 292 3.64 -33.78 -2.91
C ALA A 292 2.42 -33.16 -3.61
N GLU A 293 1.35 -33.94 -3.78
CA GLU A 293 0.07 -33.40 -4.22
C GLU A 293 -0.54 -32.49 -3.12
N PRO A 294 -0.91 -31.24 -3.43
CA PRO A 294 -1.63 -30.37 -2.50
C PRO A 294 -2.92 -30.99 -1.95
N PRO A 295 -3.22 -30.85 -0.65
CA PRO A 295 -4.53 -31.18 -0.12
C PRO A 295 -5.64 -30.44 -0.88
N ALA A 296 -6.77 -31.09 -1.16
CA ALA A 296 -7.89 -30.47 -1.88
C ALA A 296 -8.48 -29.24 -1.18
N SER A 297 -8.30 -29.13 0.15
CA SER A 297 -8.71 -27.98 0.98
C SER A 297 -7.64 -26.87 1.05
N SER A 298 -6.58 -26.95 0.25
CA SER A 298 -5.57 -25.90 0.16
C SER A 298 -6.19 -24.62 -0.35
N PHE A 299 -5.99 -23.52 0.36
CA PHE A 299 -6.50 -22.20 -0.03
C PHE A 299 -5.37 -21.20 -0.29
N ALA A 300 -4.13 -21.54 0.06
CA ALA A 300 -2.95 -20.75 -0.28
C ALA A 300 -1.73 -21.65 -0.55
N GLY A 301 -0.81 -21.17 -1.37
CA GLY A 301 0.49 -21.80 -1.55
C GLY A 301 1.54 -20.84 -2.08
N GLY A 302 2.79 -21.11 -1.75
CA GLY A 302 3.93 -20.30 -2.14
C GLY A 302 5.11 -21.16 -2.57
N TYR A 303 5.86 -20.67 -3.55
CA TYR A 303 7.12 -21.22 -4.04
C TYR A 303 8.12 -20.08 -4.16
N ALA A 304 9.36 -20.30 -3.76
CA ALA A 304 10.46 -19.39 -4.08
C ALA A 304 11.76 -20.14 -4.32
N ASP A 305 12.49 -19.78 -5.37
CA ASP A 305 13.89 -20.15 -5.56
C ASP A 305 14.75 -19.06 -4.90
N ALA A 306 14.98 -19.21 -3.59
CA ALA A 306 15.71 -18.23 -2.79
C ALA A 306 17.15 -18.06 -3.28
N GLY A 307 17.76 -19.14 -3.78
CA GLY A 307 19.08 -19.10 -4.38
C GLY A 307 19.12 -18.26 -5.64
N ALA A 308 18.20 -18.49 -6.59
CA ALA A 308 18.10 -17.68 -7.80
C ALA A 308 17.75 -16.22 -7.49
N LEU A 309 16.87 -15.96 -6.52
CA LEU A 309 16.50 -14.62 -6.09
C LEU A 309 17.72 -13.84 -5.56
N VAL A 310 18.50 -14.44 -4.66
CA VAL A 310 19.70 -13.80 -4.09
C VAL A 310 20.80 -13.65 -5.14
N ALA A 311 21.02 -14.66 -5.98
CA ALA A 311 22.04 -14.60 -7.04
C ALA A 311 21.73 -13.50 -8.05
N ARG A 312 20.49 -13.44 -8.57
CA ARG A 312 20.06 -12.45 -9.57
C ARG A 312 19.96 -11.05 -8.97
N GLY A 313 19.42 -10.93 -7.76
CA GLY A 313 19.37 -9.67 -7.02
C GLY A 313 20.76 -9.09 -6.73
N TYR A 314 21.71 -9.92 -6.32
CA TYR A 314 23.09 -9.50 -6.15
C TYR A 314 23.73 -9.08 -7.48
N ALA A 315 23.60 -9.89 -8.53
CA ALA A 315 24.17 -9.57 -9.84
C ALA A 315 23.65 -8.22 -10.39
N ALA A 316 22.35 -7.94 -10.24
CA ALA A 316 21.73 -6.68 -10.63
C ALA A 316 22.14 -5.50 -9.74
N GLY A 317 22.23 -5.72 -8.42
CA GLY A 317 22.57 -4.69 -7.44
C GLY A 317 24.06 -4.37 -7.34
N ARG A 318 24.94 -5.31 -7.71
CA ARG A 318 26.40 -5.19 -7.53
C ARG A 318 27.00 -3.93 -8.15
N PRO A 319 26.64 -3.49 -9.37
CA PRO A 319 27.17 -2.25 -9.94
C PRO A 319 26.79 -1.02 -9.11
N PHE A 320 25.56 -0.97 -8.58
CA PHE A 320 25.10 0.12 -7.70
C PHE A 320 25.82 0.11 -6.37
N LEU A 321 25.98 -1.07 -5.75
CA LEU A 321 26.76 -1.21 -4.52
C LEU A 321 28.21 -0.79 -4.74
N ALA A 322 28.84 -1.19 -5.85
CA ALA A 322 30.19 -0.78 -6.18
C ALA A 322 30.33 0.74 -6.31
N LYS A 323 29.35 1.40 -6.94
CA LYS A 323 29.29 2.86 -7.04
C LYS A 323 29.13 3.51 -5.66
N LEU A 324 28.18 3.03 -4.85
CA LEU A 324 27.96 3.54 -3.49
C LEU A 324 29.22 3.40 -2.61
N LEU A 325 29.97 2.30 -2.74
CA LEU A 325 31.22 2.12 -2.01
C LEU A 325 32.35 3.04 -2.51
N ALA A 326 32.37 3.37 -3.80
CA ALA A 326 33.32 4.32 -4.36
C ALA A 326 33.05 5.78 -3.92
N GLU A 327 31.78 6.10 -3.67
CA GLU A 327 31.32 7.43 -3.21
C GLU A 327 31.21 7.53 -1.69
N ALA A 328 31.41 6.44 -0.95
CA ALA A 328 31.23 6.40 0.50
C ALA A 328 32.29 7.25 1.23
N GLU A 329 31.86 8.07 2.17
CA GLU A 329 32.77 8.82 3.06
C GLU A 329 33.25 7.98 4.26
N ASP A 330 32.44 7.01 4.73
CA ASP A 330 32.81 6.11 5.84
C ASP A 330 33.94 5.15 5.43
N GLU A 331 35.08 5.25 6.13
CA GLU A 331 36.28 4.44 5.86
C GLU A 331 36.02 2.93 5.94
N ARG A 332 35.05 2.47 6.75
CA ARG A 332 34.68 1.05 6.82
C ARG A 332 34.00 0.60 5.54
N MET A 333 33.20 1.47 4.92
CA MET A 333 32.57 1.19 3.62
C MET A 333 33.60 1.23 2.50
N LYS A 334 34.50 2.23 2.48
CA LYS A 334 35.60 2.29 1.51
C LYS A 334 36.49 1.04 1.55
N ALA A 335 36.68 0.45 2.73
CA ALA A 335 37.45 -0.78 2.87
C ALA A 335 36.89 -1.97 2.06
N TRP A 336 35.63 -1.91 1.60
CA TRP A 336 34.98 -2.89 0.72
C TRP A 336 35.04 -2.53 -0.77
N GLN A 337 35.54 -1.35 -1.14
CA GLN A 337 35.66 -0.93 -2.54
C GLN A 337 36.54 -1.92 -3.34
N GLY A 338 36.03 -2.38 -4.47
CA GLY A 338 36.71 -3.39 -5.31
C GLY A 338 36.80 -4.79 -4.69
N LYS A 339 36.24 -5.02 -3.49
CA LYS A 339 36.24 -6.33 -2.80
C LYS A 339 34.89 -7.04 -2.84
N LEU A 340 33.90 -6.47 -3.53
CA LEU A 340 32.62 -7.14 -3.75
C LEU A 340 32.87 -8.39 -4.61
N PRO A 341 32.49 -9.59 -4.14
CA PRO A 341 32.70 -10.81 -4.91
C PRO A 341 31.93 -10.77 -6.24
N GLU A 342 32.33 -11.59 -7.21
CA GLU A 342 31.57 -11.68 -8.46
C GLU A 342 30.22 -12.38 -8.27
N ARG A 343 30.17 -13.32 -7.31
CA ARG A 343 29.00 -14.14 -6.99
C ARG A 343 28.92 -14.33 -5.47
N LEU A 344 27.71 -14.56 -4.97
CA LEU A 344 27.50 -14.91 -3.56
C LEU A 344 27.51 -16.43 -3.40
N GLU A 345 28.54 -16.95 -2.73
CA GLU A 345 28.68 -18.40 -2.45
C GLU A 345 27.54 -18.98 -1.60
N ILE A 346 26.79 -18.12 -0.88
CA ILE A 346 25.62 -18.55 -0.11
C ILE A 346 24.41 -18.87 -1.00
N ALA A 347 24.32 -18.32 -2.21
CA ALA A 347 23.11 -18.43 -3.03
C ALA A 347 22.71 -19.89 -3.32
N PRO A 348 23.62 -20.81 -3.70
CA PRO A 348 23.27 -22.22 -3.89
C PRO A 348 22.78 -22.93 -2.61
N LEU A 349 23.16 -22.43 -1.42
CA LEU A 349 22.78 -23.02 -0.14
C LEU A 349 21.35 -22.65 0.31
N LEU A 350 20.76 -21.60 -0.28
CA LEU A 350 19.42 -21.12 0.09
C LEU A 350 18.30 -21.99 -0.49
N GLY A 351 18.58 -22.71 -1.58
CA GLY A 351 17.69 -23.68 -2.23
C GLY A 351 16.28 -23.15 -2.55
N GLN A 352 15.33 -24.09 -2.62
CA GLN A 352 13.92 -23.81 -2.87
C GLN A 352 13.14 -23.76 -1.58
N TRP A 353 12.16 -22.86 -1.55
CA TRP A 353 11.18 -22.72 -0.48
C TRP A 353 9.83 -23.08 -1.04
N SER A 354 9.07 -23.84 -0.27
CA SER A 354 7.69 -24.18 -0.58
C SER A 354 6.84 -24.03 0.67
N SER A 355 5.61 -23.58 0.49
CA SER A 355 4.64 -23.46 1.57
C SER A 355 3.25 -23.75 1.04
N ILE A 356 2.44 -24.40 1.85
CA ILE A 356 1.04 -24.64 1.54
C ILE A 356 0.19 -24.48 2.79
N SER A 357 -0.97 -23.85 2.64
CA SER A 357 -1.94 -23.70 3.72
C SER A 357 -3.28 -24.28 3.33
N TYR A 358 -3.83 -25.09 4.22
CA TYR A 358 -5.07 -25.84 4.00
C TYR A 358 -5.88 -25.98 5.29
N LEU A 359 -7.15 -26.32 5.13
CA LEU A 359 -8.05 -26.61 6.25
C LEU A 359 -8.15 -28.12 6.47
N GLU A 360 -8.02 -28.55 7.72
CA GLU A 360 -8.14 -29.96 8.11
C GLU A 360 -9.08 -30.07 9.32
N GLY A 361 -10.36 -30.40 9.08
CA GLY A 361 -11.36 -30.40 10.14
C GLY A 361 -11.49 -29.02 10.78
N ASP A 362 -11.17 -28.90 12.07
CA ASP A 362 -11.18 -27.70 12.91
C ASP A 362 -9.81 -27.02 13.08
N VAL A 363 -8.82 -27.36 12.26
CA VAL A 363 -7.52 -26.67 12.25
C VAL A 363 -7.21 -26.07 10.89
N LEU A 364 -6.41 -25.01 10.91
CA LEU A 364 -5.68 -24.50 9.77
C LEU A 364 -4.26 -25.02 9.86
N VAL A 365 -3.79 -25.66 8.80
CA VAL A 365 -2.43 -26.20 8.71
C VAL A 365 -1.63 -25.38 7.72
N GLY A 366 -0.40 -25.04 8.08
CA GLY A 366 0.62 -24.51 7.19
C GLY A 366 1.82 -25.45 7.18
N ASP A 367 2.07 -26.11 6.06
CA ASP A 367 3.28 -26.91 5.85
C ASP A 367 4.30 -26.06 5.06
N MET A 368 5.55 -26.03 5.51
CA MET A 368 6.63 -25.27 4.91
C MET A 368 7.89 -26.13 4.80
N ARG A 369 8.65 -25.91 3.74
CA ARG A 369 9.95 -26.56 3.51
C ARG A 369 10.94 -25.56 2.96
N SER A 370 12.12 -25.49 3.58
CA SER A 370 13.20 -24.61 3.14
C SER A 370 14.54 -25.03 3.76
N PRO A 371 15.70 -24.72 3.14
CA PRO A 371 17.00 -24.97 3.76
C PRO A 371 17.29 -24.14 5.02
N LEU A 372 16.56 -23.05 5.26
CA LEU A 372 16.81 -22.11 6.35
C LEU A 372 15.71 -22.10 7.44
N GLY A 373 14.64 -22.89 7.29
CA GLY A 373 13.42 -22.77 8.08
C GLY A 373 12.58 -21.55 7.67
N SER A 374 11.55 -21.24 8.45
CA SER A 374 10.62 -20.17 8.16
C SER A 374 11.29 -18.84 8.47
N MET A 375 11.55 -18.04 7.44
CA MET A 375 11.69 -16.60 7.62
C MET A 375 10.29 -15.97 7.48
N ILE A 376 9.48 -16.05 8.53
CA ILE A 376 8.29 -15.20 8.72
C ILE A 376 7.21 -15.39 7.62
N VAL A 377 6.77 -16.63 7.38
CA VAL A 377 5.66 -16.93 6.44
C VAL A 377 4.25 -16.95 7.07
N PRO A 378 4.03 -17.07 8.41
CA PRO A 378 2.70 -16.81 8.98
C PRO A 378 2.21 -15.37 8.74
N ALA A 379 3.12 -14.44 8.41
CA ALA A 379 2.76 -13.08 8.03
C ALA A 379 1.93 -13.05 6.73
N SER A 380 2.20 -13.89 5.74
CA SER A 380 1.57 -13.77 4.41
C SER A 380 0.05 -13.96 4.41
N VAL A 381 -0.50 -14.75 5.35
CA VAL A 381 -1.93 -15.09 5.39
C VAL A 381 -2.79 -13.96 5.98
N GLY A 382 -2.21 -13.03 6.75
CA GLY A 382 -2.92 -11.91 7.38
C GLY A 382 -2.34 -10.51 7.14
N VAL A 383 -1.06 -10.39 6.80
CA VAL A 383 -0.33 -9.11 6.79
C VAL A 383 -0.53 -8.31 5.50
N LEU A 384 -0.78 -8.95 4.34
CA LEU A 384 -1.02 -8.18 3.11
C LEU A 384 -2.38 -7.44 3.12
N ALA A 385 -3.37 -7.97 3.82
CA ALA A 385 -4.67 -7.31 3.92
C ALA A 385 -4.74 -6.29 5.08
N GLY A 386 -3.91 -6.46 6.13
CA GLY A 386 -3.79 -5.51 7.24
C GLY A 386 -2.80 -4.35 7.02
N LEU A 387 -1.75 -4.53 6.21
CA LEU A 387 -0.77 -3.47 5.91
C LEU A 387 -1.24 -2.50 4.82
N ALA A 388 -2.22 -2.87 4.01
CA ALA A 388 -2.69 -2.02 2.93
C ALA A 388 -3.36 -0.74 3.47
N VAL A 389 -4.10 -0.79 4.58
CA VAL A 389 -4.84 0.39 5.07
C VAL A 389 -3.93 1.49 5.62
N PRO A 390 -2.94 1.22 6.50
CA PRO A 390 -2.03 2.26 6.99
C PRO A 390 -1.04 2.74 5.91
N ALA A 391 -0.60 1.84 5.01
CA ALA A 391 0.26 2.22 3.89
C ALA A 391 -0.49 3.05 2.84
N MET A 392 -1.77 2.79 2.60
CA MET A 392 -2.62 3.61 1.72
C MET A 392 -2.91 4.96 2.35
N SER A 393 -3.18 5.06 3.66
CA SER A 393 -3.33 6.38 4.32
C SER A 393 -2.02 7.18 4.29
N GLY A 394 -0.88 6.53 4.54
CA GLY A 394 0.44 7.16 4.42
C GLY A 394 0.78 7.59 2.98
N ALA A 395 0.44 6.76 1.98
CA ALA A 395 0.65 7.05 0.57
C ALA A 395 -0.32 8.12 0.06
N GLN A 396 -1.59 8.10 0.48
CA GLN A 396 -2.60 9.13 0.19
C GLN A 396 -2.18 10.46 0.79
N ASN A 397 -1.79 10.51 2.07
CA ASN A 397 -1.29 11.75 2.68
C ASN A 397 -0.05 12.30 1.98
N LYS A 398 0.86 11.43 1.53
CA LYS A 398 2.03 11.85 0.72
C LYS A 398 1.64 12.31 -0.69
N ALA A 399 0.69 11.64 -1.34
CA ALA A 399 0.19 12.00 -2.65
C ALA A 399 -0.60 13.32 -2.61
N GLU A 400 -1.40 13.54 -1.57
CA GLU A 400 -2.12 14.78 -1.31
C GLU A 400 -1.14 15.92 -1.00
N ALA A 401 -0.13 15.69 -0.16
CA ALA A 401 0.93 16.68 0.08
C ALA A 401 1.71 17.01 -1.20
N ALA A 402 2.02 16.01 -2.04
CA ALA A 402 2.67 16.21 -3.33
C ALA A 402 1.78 16.97 -4.32
N ARG A 403 0.49 16.65 -4.36
CA ARG A 403 -0.51 17.38 -5.16
C ARG A 403 -0.62 18.82 -4.71
N GLU A 404 -0.78 19.08 -3.41
CA GLU A 404 -0.80 20.45 -2.88
C GLU A 404 0.51 21.18 -3.16
N THR A 405 1.66 20.52 -3.07
CA THR A 405 2.94 21.15 -3.44
C THR A 405 2.97 21.55 -4.93
N SER A 406 2.37 20.74 -5.80
CA SER A 406 2.21 21.07 -7.23
C SER A 406 1.23 22.24 -7.44
N ASP A 407 0.07 22.19 -6.80
CA ASP A 407 -0.96 23.25 -6.88
C ASP A 407 -0.40 24.59 -6.36
N ALA A 408 0.34 24.57 -5.24
CA ALA A 408 1.05 25.72 -4.68
C ALA A 408 2.05 26.32 -5.68
N ARG A 409 2.80 25.46 -6.39
CA ARG A 409 3.76 25.90 -7.41
C ARG A 409 3.05 26.53 -8.61
N GLN A 410 1.96 25.95 -9.07
CA GLN A 410 1.16 26.50 -10.19
C GLN A 410 0.58 27.86 -9.82
N LEU A 411 -0.04 27.98 -8.64
CA LEU A 411 -0.54 29.25 -8.12
C LEU A 411 0.58 30.28 -7.96
N GLY A 412 1.71 29.88 -7.39
CA GLY A 412 2.85 30.76 -7.17
C GLY A 412 3.43 31.34 -8.45
N VAL A 413 3.56 30.54 -9.51
CA VAL A 413 3.99 31.01 -10.84
C VAL A 413 2.98 32.00 -11.43
N LEU A 414 1.69 31.71 -11.31
CA LEU A 414 0.63 32.59 -11.80
C LEU A 414 0.62 33.92 -11.04
N LEU A 415 0.73 33.88 -9.71
CA LEU A 415 0.84 35.05 -8.85
C LEU A 415 2.06 35.90 -9.22
N PHE A 416 3.21 35.26 -9.47
CA PHE A 416 4.44 35.97 -9.87
C PHE A 416 4.28 36.64 -11.24
N ALA A 417 3.73 35.92 -12.22
CA ALA A 417 3.46 36.48 -13.56
C ALA A 417 2.50 37.68 -13.46
N ARG A 418 1.43 37.55 -12.69
CA ARG A 418 0.47 38.63 -12.46
C ARG A 418 1.09 39.83 -11.77
N ALA A 419 1.92 39.59 -10.76
CA ALA A 419 2.63 40.65 -10.07
C ALA A 419 3.59 41.38 -11.02
N ASN A 420 4.30 40.65 -11.87
CA ASN A 420 5.16 41.23 -12.89
C ASN A 420 4.38 42.14 -13.87
N ASP A 421 3.18 41.73 -14.27
CA ASP A 421 2.29 42.55 -15.12
C ASP A 421 1.68 43.75 -14.36
N ALA A 422 1.57 43.66 -13.03
CA ALA A 422 1.03 44.69 -12.14
C ALA A 422 2.11 45.57 -11.50
N GLY A 423 3.25 45.77 -12.17
CA GLY A 423 4.33 46.64 -11.68
C GLY A 423 5.04 46.10 -10.43
N GLY A 424 5.07 44.78 -10.29
CA GLY A 424 5.65 44.05 -9.17
C GLY A 424 4.71 43.78 -8.02
N ALA A 425 3.47 44.30 -7.99
CA ALA A 425 2.55 44.15 -6.87
C ALA A 425 1.71 42.86 -6.97
N TYR A 426 1.71 42.05 -5.90
CA TYR A 426 0.85 40.86 -5.82
C TYR A 426 -0.64 41.26 -5.62
N PRO A 427 -1.60 40.41 -6.06
CA PRO A 427 -3.01 40.71 -5.92
C PRO A 427 -3.45 40.82 -4.45
N GLN A 428 -4.61 41.45 -4.22
CA GLN A 428 -5.14 41.61 -2.85
C GLN A 428 -5.69 40.30 -2.28
N SER A 429 -6.16 39.39 -3.13
CA SER A 429 -6.67 38.09 -2.71
C SER A 429 -6.63 37.07 -3.86
N LEU A 430 -6.83 35.78 -3.55
CA LEU A 430 -6.90 34.72 -4.56
C LEU A 430 -8.26 34.67 -5.27
N GLU A 431 -9.32 35.15 -4.62
CA GLU A 431 -10.68 35.26 -5.15
C GLU A 431 -10.66 36.08 -6.45
N VAL A 432 -9.91 37.19 -6.47
CA VAL A 432 -9.79 38.07 -7.63
C VAL A 432 -9.31 37.30 -8.87
N LEU A 433 -8.40 36.35 -8.71
CA LEU A 433 -7.89 35.54 -9.82
C LEU A 433 -8.96 34.58 -10.34
N VAL A 434 -9.82 34.05 -9.45
CA VAL A 434 -10.93 33.18 -9.83
C VAL A 434 -12.03 33.97 -10.52
N GLU A 435 -12.37 35.15 -10.00
CA GLU A 435 -13.38 36.05 -10.57
C GLU A 435 -12.99 36.57 -11.96
N GLN A 436 -11.69 36.80 -12.18
CA GLN A 436 -11.13 37.20 -13.47
C GLN A 436 -10.98 36.03 -14.46
N GLY A 437 -11.25 34.79 -14.03
CA GLY A 437 -11.09 33.59 -14.84
C GLY A 437 -9.62 33.25 -15.15
N GLU A 438 -8.68 33.82 -14.40
CA GLU A 438 -7.25 33.57 -14.56
C GLU A 438 -6.84 32.22 -13.95
N VAL A 439 -7.58 31.75 -12.93
CA VAL A 439 -7.34 30.46 -12.29
C VAL A 439 -8.64 29.67 -12.07
N GLU A 440 -8.55 28.36 -12.22
CA GLU A 440 -9.68 27.47 -11.94
C GLU A 440 -10.03 27.49 -10.44
N ARG A 441 -11.32 27.62 -10.12
CA ARG A 441 -11.83 27.72 -8.74
C ARG A 441 -11.29 26.61 -7.82
N LYS A 442 -11.20 25.37 -8.30
CA LYS A 442 -10.72 24.20 -7.53
C LYS A 442 -9.25 24.27 -7.10
N LEU A 443 -8.46 25.15 -7.72
CA LEU A 443 -7.07 25.39 -7.32
C LEU A 443 -7.01 26.26 -6.05
N VAL A 444 -8.02 27.11 -5.84
CA VAL A 444 -8.10 28.07 -4.73
C VAL A 444 -9.04 27.59 -3.62
N PHE A 445 -10.15 26.96 -3.98
CA PHE A 445 -11.20 26.49 -3.07
C PHE A 445 -11.36 24.99 -3.11
N ASP A 446 -11.73 24.39 -1.98
CA ASP A 446 -12.15 22.99 -1.93
C ASP A 446 -13.48 22.83 -2.67
N GLU A 447 -13.56 21.87 -3.60
CA GLU A 447 -14.75 21.69 -4.44
C GLU A 447 -15.99 21.25 -3.65
N LYS A 448 -15.81 20.64 -2.47
CA LYS A 448 -16.91 20.12 -1.66
C LYS A 448 -17.39 21.14 -0.63
N SER A 449 -16.47 21.72 0.14
CA SER A 449 -16.85 22.69 1.19
C SER A 449 -16.99 24.11 0.65
N GLY A 450 -16.34 24.43 -0.48
CA GLY A 450 -16.22 25.80 -0.98
C GLY A 450 -15.27 26.66 -0.16
N GLU A 451 -14.61 26.11 0.87
CA GLU A 451 -13.67 26.83 1.72
C GLU A 451 -12.32 27.05 1.02
N PRO A 452 -11.57 28.11 1.39
CA PRO A 452 -10.23 28.34 0.86
C PRO A 452 -9.28 27.18 1.18
N ARG A 453 -8.50 26.74 0.19
CA ARG A 453 -7.42 25.75 0.39
C ARG A 453 -6.14 26.39 0.91
N TRP A 454 -6.01 27.71 0.75
CA TRP A 454 -4.80 28.47 1.03
C TRP A 454 -5.08 29.63 1.97
N LEU A 455 -4.19 29.83 2.92
CA LEU A 455 -3.97 31.13 3.54
C LEU A 455 -3.05 31.93 2.61
N TYR A 456 -3.55 33.07 2.14
CA TYR A 456 -2.83 33.92 1.20
C TYR A 456 -2.26 35.15 1.91
N TYR A 457 -0.98 35.41 1.67
CA TYR A 457 -0.23 36.50 2.32
C TYR A 457 0.32 37.53 1.34
N GLY A 458 -0.05 37.47 0.06
CA GLY A 458 0.52 38.35 -0.96
C GLY A 458 -0.01 39.78 -0.95
N ALA A 459 -1.09 40.07 -0.24
CA ALA A 459 -1.65 41.41 -0.14
C ALA A 459 -0.62 42.41 0.41
N GLY A 460 -0.22 43.39 -0.40
CA GLY A 460 0.78 44.39 -0.05
C GLY A 460 2.24 43.93 -0.21
N LEU A 461 2.49 42.71 -0.68
CA LEU A 461 3.82 42.26 -1.07
C LEU A 461 4.14 42.66 -2.52
N ALA A 462 5.44 42.69 -2.83
CA ALA A 462 5.94 42.93 -4.18
C ALA A 462 6.97 41.86 -4.59
N THR A 463 7.27 41.75 -5.88
CA THR A 463 8.31 40.83 -6.41
C THR A 463 9.71 41.12 -5.86
N VAL A 464 9.93 42.31 -5.29
CA VAL A 464 11.17 42.73 -4.62
C VAL A 464 11.18 42.48 -3.11
N SER A 465 10.09 41.96 -2.53
CA SER A 465 10.03 41.57 -1.12
C SER A 465 11.01 40.42 -0.83
N PRO A 466 11.43 40.20 0.43
CA PRO A 466 12.43 39.19 0.77
C PRO A 466 12.02 37.79 0.28
N PRO A 467 12.92 37.02 -0.38
CA PRO A 467 12.57 35.74 -1.01
C PRO A 467 11.98 34.70 -0.05
N GLN A 468 12.35 34.73 1.23
CA GLN A 468 11.83 33.77 2.22
C GLN A 468 10.43 34.12 2.75
N THR A 469 9.84 35.24 2.30
CA THR A 469 8.50 35.64 2.72
C THR A 469 7.47 34.66 2.17
N LEU A 470 6.58 34.15 3.03
CA LEU A 470 5.48 33.29 2.61
C LEU A 470 4.49 34.06 1.74
N LEU A 471 4.05 33.41 0.67
CA LEU A 471 2.97 33.87 -0.20
C LEU A 471 1.71 33.01 -0.02
N LEU A 472 1.89 31.69 0.13
CA LEU A 472 0.81 30.72 0.34
C LEU A 472 1.16 29.74 1.45
N GLU A 473 0.16 29.35 2.25
CA GLU A 473 0.22 28.27 3.22
C GLU A 473 -1.04 27.41 3.10
N SER A 474 -0.90 26.08 3.09
CA SER A 474 -2.05 25.18 3.06
C SER A 474 -2.90 25.32 4.33
N VAL A 475 -4.22 25.37 4.19
CA VAL A 475 -5.13 25.33 5.35
C VAL A 475 -5.05 23.96 6.04
N ARG A 476 -4.84 22.88 5.28
CA ARG A 476 -4.65 21.53 5.80
C ARG A 476 -3.22 21.25 6.27
N ALA A 477 -3.08 20.47 7.33
CA ALA A 477 -1.80 19.92 7.78
C ALA A 477 -1.62 18.47 7.33
N PHE A 478 -0.37 18.08 7.04
CA PHE A 478 0.01 16.75 6.57
C PHE A 478 0.95 16.06 7.56
N PRO A 479 0.95 14.73 7.65
CA PRO A 479 1.94 13.99 8.42
C PRO A 479 3.37 14.26 7.92
N LEU A 480 4.28 14.60 8.83
CA LEU A 480 5.71 14.77 8.57
C LEU A 480 6.52 13.94 9.57
N LYS A 481 7.75 13.53 9.22
CA LYS A 481 8.61 12.80 10.16
C LYS A 481 8.87 13.70 11.39
N GLY A 482 8.29 13.32 12.54
CA GLY A 482 8.41 14.08 13.79
C GLY A 482 7.24 15.02 14.10
N GLY A 483 6.12 14.97 13.37
CA GLY A 483 4.91 15.74 13.70
C GLY A 483 4.00 16.00 12.50
N GLN A 484 3.47 17.22 12.42
CA GLN A 484 2.69 17.71 11.28
C GLN A 484 3.48 18.78 10.51
N GLY A 485 3.18 18.88 9.21
CA GLY A 485 3.72 19.88 8.31
C GLY A 485 2.65 20.56 7.47
N LYS A 486 3.02 21.70 6.88
CA LYS A 486 2.19 22.52 6.00
C LYS A 486 2.89 22.66 4.66
N VAL A 487 2.12 22.62 3.57
CA VAL A 487 2.66 22.98 2.26
C VAL A 487 2.72 24.49 2.20
N VAL A 488 3.88 25.03 1.85
CA VAL A 488 4.10 26.46 1.73
C VAL A 488 4.68 26.82 0.37
N TYR A 489 4.42 28.04 -0.06
CA TYR A 489 5.08 28.68 -1.20
C TYR A 489 5.69 30.02 -0.77
N ASP A 490 6.99 30.19 -1.00
CA ASP A 490 7.72 31.43 -0.73
C ASP A 490 8.03 32.23 -2.01
N LEU A 491 8.36 33.52 -1.84
CA LEU A 491 8.72 34.43 -2.94
C LEU A 491 10.00 34.03 -3.69
N GLY A 492 10.80 33.12 -3.14
CA GLY A 492 11.94 32.47 -3.79
C GLY A 492 11.55 31.39 -4.79
N ASN A 493 10.25 31.25 -5.09
CA ASN A 493 9.65 30.26 -5.97
C ASN A 493 9.81 28.82 -5.49
N ASN A 494 9.85 28.62 -4.16
CA ASN A 494 9.96 27.30 -3.57
C ASN A 494 8.63 26.84 -2.98
N ALA A 495 8.08 25.77 -3.55
CA ALA A 495 7.00 25.00 -2.94
C ALA A 495 7.60 23.84 -2.14
N LYS A 496 7.30 23.76 -0.84
CA LYS A 496 7.83 22.71 0.05
C LYS A 496 6.88 22.36 1.19
N LEU A 497 6.97 21.13 1.69
CA LEU A 497 6.32 20.69 2.92
C LEU A 497 7.28 20.91 4.09
N ILE A 498 6.92 21.77 5.04
CA ILE A 498 7.74 22.11 6.22
C ILE A 498 6.97 21.87 7.53
N PRO A 499 7.64 21.69 8.69
CA PRO A 499 6.96 21.58 9.97
C PRO A 499 6.03 22.78 10.25
N VAL A 500 4.90 22.54 10.92
CA VAL A 500 3.91 23.59 11.26
C VAL A 500 4.57 24.79 11.98
N ALA A 501 5.42 24.53 12.97
CA ALA A 501 6.12 25.59 13.71
C ALA A 501 7.05 26.44 12.81
N GLU A 502 7.64 25.84 11.77
CA GLU A 502 8.45 26.58 10.80
C GLU A 502 7.56 27.44 9.89
N ALA A 503 6.42 26.90 9.44
CA ALA A 503 5.45 27.67 8.65
C ALA A 503 4.90 28.87 9.44
N GLU A 504 4.58 28.70 10.71
CA GLU A 504 4.12 29.77 11.60
C GLU A 504 5.17 30.86 11.79
N ALA A 505 6.45 30.49 11.93
CA ALA A 505 7.56 31.43 12.07
C ALA A 505 7.85 32.24 10.80
N LEU A 506 7.46 31.73 9.62
CA LEU A 506 7.64 32.40 8.34
C LEU A 506 6.44 33.27 7.94
N ARG A 507 5.35 33.28 8.72
CA ARG A 507 4.19 34.14 8.42
C ARG A 507 4.62 35.61 8.47
N PRO A 508 4.28 36.43 7.46
CA PRO A 508 4.56 37.85 7.54
C PRO A 508 3.83 38.44 8.75
N ALA A 509 4.47 39.43 9.39
CA ALA A 509 3.81 40.17 10.46
C ALA A 509 2.46 40.65 9.95
N PRO A 510 1.37 40.53 10.74
CA PRO A 510 0.06 40.97 10.30
C PRO A 510 0.17 42.42 9.87
N THR A 511 0.03 42.65 8.56
CA THR A 511 -0.02 44.00 8.02
C THR A 511 -1.21 44.66 8.68
N ALA A 512 -1.00 45.82 9.31
CA ALA A 512 -2.09 46.62 9.85
C ALA A 512 -3.16 46.70 8.77
N ALA A 513 -4.39 46.30 9.11
CA ALA A 513 -5.50 46.24 8.15
C ALA A 513 -5.48 47.50 7.28
N PRO A 514 -5.63 47.37 5.95
CA PRO A 514 -5.66 48.53 5.07
C PRO A 514 -6.66 49.52 5.65
N ALA A 515 -6.23 50.77 5.87
CA ALA A 515 -7.11 51.82 6.34
C ALA A 515 -8.38 51.78 5.50
N GLU A 516 -9.55 51.77 6.16
CA GLU A 516 -10.84 51.76 5.47
C GLU A 516 -10.79 52.74 4.29
N PRO A 517 -11.18 52.32 3.08
CA PRO A 517 -11.24 53.23 1.96
C PRO A 517 -12.12 54.42 2.39
N PRO A 518 -11.69 55.67 2.15
CA PRO A 518 -12.46 56.84 2.57
C PRO A 518 -13.88 56.68 2.04
N ALA A 519 -14.86 56.82 2.95
CA ALA A 519 -16.27 56.65 2.63
C ALA A 519 -16.60 57.38 1.33
N ALA A 520 -17.22 56.67 0.39
CA ALA A 520 -17.64 57.25 -0.88
C ALA A 520 -18.46 58.52 -0.59
N PRO A 521 -18.22 59.63 -1.31
CA PRO A 521 -18.97 60.86 -1.10
C PRO A 521 -20.46 60.54 -1.28
N VAL A 522 -21.24 60.84 -0.22
CA VAL A 522 -22.69 60.71 -0.23
C VAL A 522 -23.20 61.54 -1.41
N PRO A 523 -23.97 60.96 -2.35
CA PRO A 523 -24.57 61.74 -3.43
C PRO A 523 -25.47 62.80 -2.81
N ALA A 524 -25.27 64.05 -3.21
CA ALA A 524 -26.06 65.19 -2.72
C ALA A 524 -27.56 64.89 -2.94
N GLU A 525 -28.33 64.82 -1.84
CA GLU A 525 -29.78 64.82 -1.90
C GLU A 525 -30.24 66.09 -2.61
N GLU A 526 -30.94 65.92 -3.74
CA GLU A 526 -31.75 66.96 -4.34
C GLU A 526 -32.79 67.42 -3.32
N ILE A 527 -32.61 68.64 -2.82
CA ILE A 527 -33.61 69.35 -2.02
C ILE A 527 -34.80 69.62 -2.96
N PRO A 528 -36.02 69.12 -2.68
CA PRO A 528 -37.19 69.50 -3.46
C PRO A 528 -37.56 70.95 -3.15
N ASP A 529 -37.73 71.75 -4.21
CA ASP A 529 -38.23 73.12 -4.13
C ASP A 529 -39.56 73.19 -3.38
N ALA A 530 -39.61 74.05 -2.36
CA ALA A 530 -40.79 74.33 -1.57
C ALA A 530 -41.78 75.24 -2.33
N GLN A 531 -43.07 74.83 -2.34
CA GLN A 531 -44.22 75.72 -2.50
C GLN A 531 -44.84 76.04 -1.15
#